data_AF-A0A2U0E1W7-F1
#
_entry.id   AF-A0A2U0E1W7-F1
#
_cell.length_a   1.000
_cell.length_b   1.000
_cell.length_c   1.000
_cell.angle_alpha   90.00
_cell.angle_beta   90.00
_cell.angle_gamma   90.00
#
_symmetry.space_group_name_H-M   'P 1'
#
loop_
_entity.id
_entity.type
_entity.pdbx_description
1 polymer ?
#
loop_
_entity_poly.entity_id
_entity_poly.type
_entity_poly.pdbx_seq_one_letter_code
_entity_poly.pdbx_strand_id
1 'polypeptide(L)'
;MLVKLLPWWIRRKPLYKKRFTMTKLSKKVIGVDVGSKFLTISFNDLNNCDQVYNIENNRGSILSFLDKISLENYCLVIESTGNYSSRILHLSLEKGFETSLINCMSIKHFCRMKNIITKTDAEDAKAIRLYGELFRPENYVPKSIEIEHLDQEIKLLNDLEEEKRRYAVKLKALRFNPYLNPDTEKHYERRLKQLEKEIKEVELRLPKLQDEEFKKVKYLIQSVSGIGEKTSLQLMTATSGFKNFDSAKSLVKYFGLAPRIY
;
A
#
# COMPACT_ATOMS: atom_id res chain seq x y z
N MET A 1 -1.37 -35.56 47.52
CA MET A 1 -1.25 -34.40 48.43
C MET A 1 -0.12 -33.52 47.91
N LEU A 2 -0.25 -32.29 47.44
CA LEU A 2 -1.30 -31.27 47.45
C LEU A 2 -1.27 -30.54 46.10
N VAL A 3 -2.42 -30.46 45.43
CA VAL A 3 -2.70 -29.44 44.40
C VAL A 3 -3.01 -28.15 45.15
N LYS A 4 -2.12 -27.15 45.10
CA LYS A 4 -2.42 -25.79 45.59
C LYS A 4 -3.01 -24.97 44.45
N LEU A 5 -4.34 -24.88 44.48
CA LEU A 5 -5.15 -23.91 43.75
C LEU A 5 -4.73 -22.48 44.15
N LEU A 6 -4.27 -21.69 43.18
CA LEU A 6 -4.12 -20.24 43.32
C LEU A 6 -5.44 -19.55 42.91
N PRO A 7 -6.00 -18.63 43.72
CA PRO A 7 -7.27 -17.98 43.44
C PRO A 7 -7.24 -17.01 42.25
N TRP A 8 -8.34 -16.98 41.48
CA TRP A 8 -8.56 -16.24 40.23
C TRP A 8 -8.61 -14.69 40.35
N TRP A 9 -8.27 -14.11 41.50
CA TRP A 9 -8.42 -12.66 41.77
C TRP A 9 -7.12 -11.94 42.17
N ILE A 10 -5.94 -12.53 41.95
CA ILE A 10 -4.67 -11.83 42.21
C ILE A 10 -4.23 -11.01 41.00
N ARG A 11 -4.61 -9.73 41.08
CA ARG A 11 -3.88 -8.53 40.64
C ARG A 11 -3.71 -8.29 39.14
N ARG A 12 -4.78 -7.70 38.60
CA ARG A 12 -4.76 -6.73 37.49
C ARG A 12 -3.55 -5.79 37.64
N LYS A 13 -2.61 -5.83 36.68
CA LYS A 13 -1.62 -4.77 36.50
C LYS A 13 -2.36 -3.45 36.24
N PRO A 14 -1.94 -2.32 36.83
CA PRO A 14 -2.59 -1.05 36.57
C PRO A 14 -2.46 -0.71 35.09
N LEU A 15 -3.59 -0.52 34.41
CA LEU A 15 -3.62 0.16 33.13
C LEU A 15 -2.89 1.48 33.31
N TYR A 16 -1.82 1.67 32.55
CA TYR A 16 -1.15 2.95 32.41
C TYR A 16 -2.22 3.99 32.08
N LYS A 17 -2.54 4.87 33.03
CA LYS A 17 -3.30 6.08 32.76
C LYS A 17 -2.46 6.88 31.76
N LYS A 18 -2.81 6.81 30.47
CA LYS A 18 -2.42 7.84 29.51
C LYS A 18 -2.91 9.16 30.10
N ARG A 19 -2.00 9.92 30.70
CA ARG A 19 -2.20 11.33 31.00
C ARG A 19 -2.60 11.97 29.68
N PHE A 20 -3.88 12.30 29.54
CA PHE A 20 -4.36 13.23 28.52
C PHE A 20 -3.72 14.58 28.85
N THR A 21 -2.56 14.83 28.26
CA THR A 21 -2.00 16.19 28.18
C THR A 21 -2.82 16.96 27.17
N MET A 22 -3.49 18.00 27.66
CA MET A 22 -4.07 19.17 26.97
C MET A 22 -3.92 19.18 25.44
N THR A 23 -5.07 19.03 24.77
CA THR A 23 -5.45 19.56 23.44
C THR A 23 -4.30 20.07 22.54
N LYS A 24 -3.69 19.15 21.79
CA LYS A 24 -3.08 19.48 20.50
C LYS A 24 -4.23 19.95 19.61
N LEU A 25 -4.30 21.23 19.23
CA LEU A 25 -5.20 21.68 18.16
C LEU A 25 -5.00 20.71 16.98
N SER A 26 -6.08 20.06 16.57
CA SER A 26 -5.98 19.05 15.52
C SER A 26 -5.49 19.71 14.24
N LYS A 27 -4.38 19.22 13.67
CA LYS A 27 -3.83 19.74 12.41
C LYS A 27 -4.92 19.82 11.34
N LYS A 28 -4.89 20.86 10.50
CA LYS A 28 -5.75 20.96 9.32
C LYS A 28 -5.34 19.90 8.30
N VAL A 29 -6.31 19.39 7.55
CA VAL A 29 -6.07 18.31 6.60
C VAL A 29 -5.79 18.88 5.22
N ILE A 30 -4.79 18.30 4.57
CA ILE A 30 -4.51 18.46 3.15
C ILE A 30 -4.94 17.17 2.46
N GLY A 31 -6.02 17.25 1.67
CA GLY A 31 -6.46 16.16 0.80
C GLY A 31 -5.71 16.20 -0.52
N VAL A 32 -5.18 15.06 -0.95
CA VAL A 32 -4.41 14.95 -2.20
C VAL A 32 -5.04 13.87 -3.09
N ASP A 33 -5.62 14.32 -4.20
CA ASP A 33 -5.93 13.46 -5.33
C ASP A 33 -4.69 13.30 -6.21
N VAL A 34 -4.46 12.07 -6.68
CA VAL A 34 -3.18 11.64 -7.27
C VAL A 34 -3.38 11.22 -8.72
N GLY A 35 -2.96 12.10 -9.63
CA GLY A 35 -2.76 11.79 -11.04
C GLY A 35 -1.32 11.38 -11.37
N SER A 36 -1.15 10.79 -12.55
CA SER A 36 0.18 10.40 -13.06
C SER A 36 1.07 11.60 -13.38
N LYS A 37 0.49 12.70 -13.88
CA LYS A 37 1.20 13.94 -14.23
C LYS A 37 1.04 15.05 -13.20
N PHE A 38 -0.11 15.15 -12.56
CA PHE A 38 -0.45 16.23 -11.64
C PHE A 38 -1.00 15.68 -10.34
N LEU A 39 -0.85 16.46 -9.27
CA LEU A 39 -1.49 16.25 -7.98
C LEU A 39 -2.44 17.41 -7.74
N THR A 40 -3.69 17.09 -7.42
CA THR A 40 -4.69 18.09 -7.02
C THR A 40 -4.78 18.09 -5.51
N ILE A 41 -4.52 19.25 -4.92
CA ILE A 41 -4.34 19.42 -3.49
C ILE A 41 -5.41 20.36 -2.96
N SER A 42 -6.20 19.92 -1.99
CA SER A 42 -7.21 20.74 -1.33
C SER A 42 -6.92 20.87 0.17
N PHE A 43 -6.97 22.09 0.69
CA PHE A 43 -6.84 22.36 2.12
C PHE A 43 -7.51 23.68 2.49
N ASN A 44 -7.74 23.90 3.78
CA ASN A 44 -8.19 25.19 4.29
C ASN A 44 -6.97 25.96 4.83
N ASP A 45 -6.78 27.20 4.39
CA ASP A 45 -5.71 28.05 4.92
C ASP A 45 -5.93 28.41 6.41
N LEU A 46 -5.05 29.19 7.03
CA LEU A 46 -5.20 29.57 8.44
C LEU A 46 -6.50 30.35 8.73
N ASN A 47 -7.00 31.10 7.76
CA ASN A 47 -8.26 31.86 7.84
C ASN A 47 -9.52 31.00 7.54
N ASN A 48 -9.35 29.70 7.31
CA ASN A 48 -10.39 28.76 6.90
C ASN A 48 -10.96 29.03 5.49
N CYS A 49 -10.19 29.69 4.62
CA CYS A 49 -10.54 29.80 3.21
C CYS A 49 -10.13 28.53 2.46
N ASP A 50 -11.02 28.03 1.60
CA ASP A 50 -10.80 26.86 0.78
C ASP A 50 -9.73 27.15 -0.28
N GLN A 51 -8.69 26.32 -0.33
CA GLN A 51 -7.60 26.42 -1.28
C GLN A 51 -7.53 25.15 -2.11
N VAL A 52 -7.32 25.31 -3.41
CA VAL A 52 -7.05 24.21 -4.34
C VAL A 52 -5.85 24.55 -5.20
N TYR A 53 -4.88 23.64 -5.26
CA TYR A 53 -3.69 23.76 -6.09
C TYR A 53 -3.54 22.54 -6.99
N ASN A 54 -3.07 22.77 -8.21
CA ASN A 54 -2.58 21.73 -9.09
C ASN A 54 -1.07 21.89 -9.21
N ILE A 55 -0.34 20.85 -8.83
CA ILE A 55 1.12 20.81 -8.96
C ILE A 55 1.52 19.61 -9.81
N GLU A 56 2.69 19.66 -10.45
CA GLU A 56 3.22 18.49 -11.14
C GLU A 56 3.59 17.37 -10.15
N ASN A 57 3.33 16.12 -10.52
CA ASN A 57 3.75 14.94 -9.77
C ASN A 57 5.24 14.64 -10.01
N ASN A 58 6.10 15.57 -9.63
CA ASN A 58 7.55 15.45 -9.69
C ASN A 58 8.17 15.88 -8.34
N ARG A 59 9.42 15.47 -8.08
CA ARG A 59 10.09 15.71 -6.79
C ARG A 59 10.22 17.22 -6.47
N GLY A 60 10.57 18.04 -7.45
CA GLY A 60 10.80 19.47 -7.25
C GLY A 60 9.53 20.23 -6.87
N SER A 61 8.45 20.02 -7.62
CA SER A 61 7.14 20.64 -7.36
C SER A 61 6.56 20.22 -6.02
N ILE A 62 6.66 18.94 -5.67
CA ILE A 62 6.20 18.42 -4.38
C ILE A 62 6.98 19.05 -3.22
N LEU A 63 8.32 19.06 -3.29
CA LEU A 63 9.13 19.66 -2.23
C LEU A 63 8.87 21.16 -2.09
N SER A 64 8.77 21.89 -3.20
CA SER A 64 8.45 23.32 -3.19
C SER A 64 7.08 23.61 -2.56
N PHE A 65 6.09 22.73 -2.77
CA PHE A 65 4.80 22.83 -2.10
C PHE A 65 4.94 22.55 -0.60
N LEU A 66 5.55 21.44 -0.21
CA LEU A 66 5.70 21.03 1.18
C LEU A 66 6.49 22.06 2.01
N ASP A 67 7.50 22.71 1.42
CA ASP A 67 8.31 23.75 2.09
C ASP A 67 7.52 25.04 2.39
N LYS A 68 6.41 25.29 1.69
CA LYS A 68 5.52 26.43 1.94
C LYS A 68 4.48 26.15 3.02
N ILE A 69 4.34 24.89 3.43
CA ILE A 69 3.31 24.44 4.37
C ILE A 69 3.96 24.15 5.73
N SER A 70 3.35 24.64 6.81
CA SER A 70 3.82 24.33 8.16
C SER A 70 3.41 22.92 8.58
N LEU A 71 4.41 22.07 8.89
CA LEU A 71 4.21 20.73 9.42
C LEU A 71 3.51 20.69 10.78
N GLU A 72 3.53 21.79 11.53
CA GLU A 72 2.86 21.89 12.84
C GLU A 72 1.36 22.08 12.67
N ASN A 73 0.95 22.74 11.58
CA ASN A 73 -0.43 23.12 11.31
C ASN A 73 -1.17 22.11 10.42
N TYR A 74 -0.46 21.33 9.60
CA TYR A 74 -1.07 20.51 8.57
C TYR A 74 -0.66 19.03 8.62
N CYS A 75 -1.59 18.15 8.28
CA CYS A 75 -1.36 16.73 7.99
C CYS A 75 -1.90 16.38 6.60
N LEU A 76 -1.39 15.32 5.99
CA LEU A 76 -1.77 14.90 4.64
C LEU A 76 -2.63 13.65 4.66
N VAL A 77 -3.64 13.62 3.80
CA VAL A 77 -4.43 12.43 3.48
C VAL A 77 -4.37 12.25 1.97
N ILE A 78 -3.78 11.14 1.55
CA ILE A 78 -3.44 10.87 0.16
C ILE A 78 -4.25 9.67 -0.31
N GLU A 79 -4.86 9.76 -1.48
CA GLU A 79 -5.48 8.60 -2.12
C GLU A 79 -4.41 7.66 -2.73
N SER A 80 -4.59 6.36 -2.50
CA SER A 80 -3.71 5.30 -2.97
C SER A 80 -3.91 4.98 -4.46
N THR A 81 -3.30 5.77 -5.35
CA THR A 81 -3.31 5.52 -6.81
C THR A 81 -2.03 4.81 -7.28
N GLY A 82 -1.79 3.60 -6.75
CA GLY A 82 -0.62 2.78 -7.08
C GLY A 82 0.71 3.53 -6.93
N ASN A 83 1.66 3.30 -7.84
CA ASN A 83 3.01 3.88 -7.79
C ASN A 83 3.01 5.42 -7.86
N TYR A 84 1.97 6.06 -8.40
CA TYR A 84 1.92 7.52 -8.53
C TYR A 84 1.79 8.22 -7.18
N SER A 85 1.19 7.56 -6.18
CA SER A 85 1.02 8.08 -4.83
C SER A 85 2.28 7.95 -3.96
N SER A 86 3.16 6.99 -4.29
CA SER A 86 4.38 6.70 -3.53
C SER A 86 5.28 7.92 -3.37
N ARG A 87 5.46 8.73 -4.42
CA ARG A 87 6.36 9.90 -4.39
C ARG A 87 5.93 10.95 -3.36
N ILE A 88 4.68 11.41 -3.42
CA ILE A 88 4.17 12.42 -2.47
C ILE A 88 4.10 11.85 -1.04
N LEU A 89 3.77 10.57 -0.90
CA LEU A 89 3.77 9.86 0.38
C LEU A 89 5.15 9.88 1.03
N HIS A 90 6.19 9.40 0.37
CA HIS A 90 7.54 9.35 0.95
C HIS A 90 8.12 10.74 1.17
N LEU A 91 7.97 11.68 0.23
CA LEU A 91 8.51 13.04 0.39
C LEU A 91 7.85 13.79 1.57
N SER A 92 6.54 13.59 1.79
CA SER A 92 5.86 14.20 2.93
C SER A 92 6.31 13.60 4.27
N LEU A 93 6.49 12.28 4.33
CA LEU A 93 7.02 11.59 5.53
C LEU A 93 8.48 11.99 5.82
N GLU A 94 9.33 12.09 4.79
CA GLU A 94 10.72 12.57 4.91
C GLU A 94 10.78 14.01 5.46
N LYS A 95 9.81 14.86 5.10
CA LYS A 95 9.66 16.23 5.64
C LYS A 95 9.04 16.27 7.04
N GLY A 96 8.65 15.12 7.61
CA GLY A 96 8.10 15.01 8.96
C GLY A 96 6.60 15.28 9.07
N PHE A 97 5.87 15.30 7.95
CA PHE A 97 4.42 15.43 8.02
C PHE A 97 3.76 14.16 8.57
N GLU A 98 2.67 14.36 9.31
CA GLU A 98 1.72 13.29 9.59
C GLU A 98 0.96 13.01 8.30
N THR A 99 1.17 11.84 7.70
CA THR A 99 0.60 11.48 6.39
C THR A 99 -0.13 10.15 6.48
N SER A 100 -1.36 10.11 5.96
CA SER A 100 -2.18 8.90 5.82
C SER A 100 -2.34 8.53 4.35
N LEU A 101 -2.29 7.23 4.05
CA LEU A 101 -2.55 6.70 2.71
C LEU A 101 -3.86 5.90 2.73
N ILE A 102 -4.85 6.32 1.93
CA ILE A 102 -6.21 5.79 1.97
C ILE A 102 -6.55 5.05 0.69
N ASN A 103 -7.21 3.90 0.81
CA ASN A 103 -7.73 3.17 -0.34
C ASN A 103 -8.82 3.98 -1.07
N CYS A 104 -8.76 4.04 -2.40
CA CYS A 104 -9.74 4.74 -3.24
C CYS A 104 -11.19 4.33 -2.97
N MET A 105 -11.43 3.06 -2.66
CA MET A 105 -12.77 2.55 -2.35
C MET A 105 -13.33 3.16 -1.06
N SER A 106 -12.49 3.48 -0.08
CA SER A 106 -12.94 4.15 1.15
C SER A 106 -13.48 5.55 0.84
N ILE A 107 -12.80 6.30 -0.03
CA ILE A 107 -13.25 7.61 -0.51
C ILE A 107 -14.54 7.47 -1.32
N LYS A 108 -14.62 6.50 -2.25
CA LYS A 108 -15.84 6.23 -3.03
C LYS A 108 -17.04 5.90 -2.14
N HIS A 109 -16.87 5.05 -1.12
CA HIS A 109 -17.95 4.74 -0.17
C HIS A 109 -18.35 5.96 0.65
N PHE A 110 -17.39 6.79 1.06
CA PHE A 110 -17.67 8.04 1.75
C PHE A 110 -18.48 9.01 0.89
N CYS A 111 -18.09 9.23 -0.36
CA CYS A 111 -18.84 10.10 -1.28
C CYS A 111 -20.28 9.60 -1.46
N ARG A 112 -20.47 8.28 -1.65
CA ARG A 112 -21.81 7.66 -1.72
C ARG A 112 -22.62 7.90 -0.44
N MET A 113 -22.03 7.67 0.73
CA MET A 113 -22.69 7.89 2.02
C MET A 113 -23.11 9.36 2.21
N LYS A 114 -22.31 10.31 1.73
CA LYS A 114 -22.58 11.75 1.84
C LYS A 114 -23.40 12.32 0.67
N ASN A 115 -23.80 11.50 -0.30
CA ASN A 115 -24.40 11.94 -1.57
C ASN A 115 -23.56 13.02 -2.30
N ILE A 116 -22.23 12.92 -2.20
CA ILE A 116 -21.30 13.79 -2.92
C ILE A 116 -21.09 13.20 -4.31
N ILE A 117 -21.31 14.02 -5.33
CA ILE A 117 -20.96 13.71 -6.72
C ILE A 117 -19.71 14.53 -7.04
N THR A 118 -18.59 13.87 -7.28
CA THR A 118 -17.36 14.51 -7.76
C THR A 118 -17.29 14.36 -9.28
N LYS A 119 -17.04 15.48 -9.98
CA LYS A 119 -16.88 15.51 -11.44
C LYS A 119 -15.53 16.06 -11.86
N THR A 120 -14.83 16.71 -10.94
CA THR A 120 -13.56 17.39 -11.17
C THR A 120 -12.51 16.96 -10.14
N ASP A 121 -11.24 16.96 -10.54
CA ASP A 121 -10.11 16.61 -9.67
C ASP A 121 -10.09 17.48 -8.38
N ALA A 122 -10.56 18.73 -8.48
CA ALA A 122 -10.68 19.64 -7.33
C ALA A 122 -11.73 19.15 -6.31
N GLU A 123 -12.86 18.63 -6.77
CA GLU A 123 -13.89 18.05 -5.92
C GLU A 123 -13.43 16.72 -5.31
N ASP A 124 -12.66 15.92 -6.06
CA ASP A 124 -12.06 14.68 -5.56
C ASP A 124 -11.04 14.97 -4.44
N ALA A 125 -10.11 15.90 -4.64
CA ALA A 125 -9.18 16.33 -3.60
C ALA A 125 -9.90 16.88 -2.36
N LYS A 126 -10.99 17.62 -2.56
CA LYS A 126 -11.84 18.13 -1.46
C LYS A 126 -12.56 17.00 -0.74
N ALA A 127 -13.04 15.99 -1.44
CA ALA A 127 -13.66 14.81 -0.83
C ALA A 127 -12.65 14.04 0.04
N ILE A 128 -11.40 13.90 -0.42
CA ILE A 128 -10.30 13.29 0.33
C ILE A 128 -9.99 14.10 1.60
N ARG A 129 -9.94 15.44 1.49
CA ARG A 129 -9.78 16.32 2.64
C ARG A 129 -10.89 16.12 3.66
N LEU A 130 -12.15 16.21 3.23
CA LEU A 130 -13.33 16.04 4.10
C LEU A 130 -13.35 14.68 4.79
N TYR A 131 -12.96 13.62 4.06
CA TYR A 131 -12.79 12.30 4.63
C TYR A 131 -11.76 12.32 5.76
N GLY A 132 -10.60 12.92 5.52
CA GLY A 132 -9.53 13.06 6.51
C GLY A 132 -9.95 13.89 7.73
N GLU A 133 -10.68 14.97 7.53
CA GLU A 133 -11.17 15.84 8.60
C GLU A 133 -12.14 15.09 9.53
N LEU A 134 -13.03 14.27 8.95
CA LEU A 134 -14.07 13.54 9.66
C LEU A 134 -13.55 12.28 10.36
N PHE A 135 -12.77 11.45 9.65
CA PHE A 135 -12.37 10.12 10.14
C PHE A 135 -10.98 10.10 10.78
N ARG A 136 -10.12 11.08 10.49
CA ARG A 136 -8.75 11.17 11.03
C ARG A 136 -8.01 9.83 10.92
N PRO A 137 -7.78 9.35 9.69
CA PRO A 137 -7.18 8.05 9.47
C PRO A 137 -5.81 7.92 10.13
N GLU A 138 -5.41 6.67 10.37
CA GLU A 138 -4.11 6.35 10.95
C GLU A 138 -2.97 6.76 10.02
N ASN A 139 -1.88 7.26 10.62
CA ASN A 139 -0.68 7.62 9.89
C ASN A 139 -0.08 6.37 9.22
N TYR A 140 0.36 6.56 7.98
CA TYR A 140 1.03 5.52 7.22
C TYR A 140 2.38 5.19 7.85
N VAL A 141 2.61 3.91 8.11
CA VAL A 141 3.90 3.40 8.54
C VAL A 141 4.69 3.00 7.28
N PRO A 142 5.80 3.70 6.98
CA PRO A 142 6.59 3.40 5.80
C PRO A 142 7.19 2.00 5.88
N LYS A 143 7.20 1.32 4.73
CA LYS A 143 7.94 0.07 4.57
C LYS A 143 9.44 0.37 4.63
N SER A 144 10.24 -0.61 5.05
CA SER A 144 11.68 -0.51 4.86
C SER A 144 12.01 -0.54 3.37
N ILE A 145 13.16 0.03 3.00
CA ILE A 145 13.62 0.09 1.61
C ILE A 145 13.73 -1.32 1.02
N GLU A 146 14.17 -2.29 1.82
CA GLU A 146 14.31 -3.69 1.43
C GLU A 146 12.95 -4.32 1.11
N ILE A 147 11.91 -4.04 1.92
CA ILE A 147 10.54 -4.52 1.67
C ILE A 147 9.96 -3.85 0.41
N GLU A 148 10.25 -2.56 0.20
CA GLU A 148 9.81 -1.82 -0.98
C GLU A 148 10.44 -2.40 -2.26
N HIS A 149 11.76 -2.65 -2.25
CA HIS A 149 12.46 -3.32 -3.35
C HIS A 149 11.93 -4.75 -3.57
N LEU A 150 11.67 -5.49 -2.50
CA LEU A 150 11.15 -6.85 -2.60
C LEU A 150 9.74 -6.85 -3.22
N ASP A 151 8.87 -5.91 -2.84
CA ASP A 151 7.54 -5.75 -3.44
C ASP A 151 7.62 -5.45 -4.94
N GLN A 152 8.59 -4.63 -5.36
CA GLN A 152 8.85 -4.33 -6.77
C GLN A 152 9.32 -5.58 -7.55
N GLU A 153 10.27 -6.36 -7.02
CA GLU A 153 10.74 -7.60 -7.65
C GLU A 153 9.65 -8.67 -7.73
N ILE A 154 8.79 -8.80 -6.71
CA ILE A 154 7.65 -9.73 -6.72
C ILE A 154 6.63 -9.32 -7.79
N LYS A 155 6.34 -8.03 -7.93
CA LYS A 155 5.47 -7.51 -9.01
C LYS A 155 6.04 -7.85 -10.38
N LEU A 156 7.32 -7.55 -10.60
CA LEU A 156 8.03 -7.90 -11.84
C LEU A 156 7.98 -9.42 -12.12
N LEU A 157 8.20 -10.26 -11.11
CA LEU A 157 8.10 -11.71 -11.26
C LEU A 157 6.71 -12.15 -11.73
N ASN A 158 5.65 -11.58 -11.13
CA ASN A 158 4.27 -11.87 -11.53
C ASN A 158 3.98 -11.43 -12.98
N ASP A 159 4.46 -10.25 -13.37
CA ASP A 159 4.29 -9.72 -14.72
C ASP A 159 5.00 -10.63 -15.75
N LEU A 160 6.25 -11.01 -15.49
CA LEU A 160 7.02 -11.89 -16.37
C LEU A 160 6.40 -13.29 -16.49
N GLU A 161 5.90 -13.85 -15.39
CA GLU A 161 5.17 -15.12 -15.43
C GLU A 161 3.86 -15.01 -16.22
N GLU A 162 3.13 -13.91 -16.08
CA GLU A 162 1.90 -13.67 -16.83
C GLU A 162 2.19 -13.53 -18.33
N GLU A 163 3.23 -12.78 -18.69
CA GLU A 163 3.74 -12.71 -20.05
C GLU A 163 4.10 -14.09 -20.58
N LYS A 164 4.86 -14.89 -19.81
CA LYS A 164 5.24 -16.25 -20.20
C LYS A 164 4.01 -17.10 -20.47
N ARG A 165 3.01 -17.09 -19.58
CA ARG A 165 1.73 -17.81 -19.77
C ARG A 165 1.03 -17.35 -21.05
N ARG A 166 0.94 -16.04 -21.27
CA ARG A 166 0.30 -15.43 -22.45
C ARG A 166 0.98 -15.85 -23.74
N TYR A 167 2.31 -15.82 -23.79
CA TYR A 167 3.08 -16.24 -24.95
C TYR A 167 3.02 -17.75 -25.19
N ALA A 168 2.98 -18.57 -24.14
CA ALA A 168 2.83 -20.02 -24.26
C ALA A 168 1.47 -20.41 -24.87
N VAL A 169 0.39 -19.74 -24.46
CA VAL A 169 -0.95 -19.92 -25.05
C VAL A 169 -0.95 -19.50 -26.52
N LYS A 170 -0.34 -18.36 -26.86
CA LYS A 170 -0.22 -17.91 -28.26
C LYS A 170 0.55 -18.90 -29.13
N LEU A 171 1.68 -19.42 -28.64
CA LEU A 171 2.47 -20.43 -29.35
C LEU A 171 1.67 -21.73 -29.55
N LYS A 172 0.97 -22.18 -28.50
CA LYS A 172 0.11 -23.36 -28.60
C LYS A 172 -0.98 -23.17 -29.65
N ALA A 173 -1.65 -22.01 -29.66
CA ALA A 173 -2.67 -21.69 -30.65
C ALA A 173 -2.10 -21.60 -32.08
N LEU A 174 -0.95 -20.95 -32.25
CA LEU A 174 -0.25 -20.85 -33.55
C LEU A 174 0.03 -22.22 -34.16
N ARG A 175 0.42 -23.21 -33.33
CA ARG A 175 0.70 -24.58 -33.76
C ARG A 175 -0.53 -25.36 -34.24
N PHE A 176 -1.75 -24.87 -34.01
CA PHE A 176 -2.97 -25.44 -34.58
C PHE A 176 -3.27 -24.96 -36.00
N ASN A 177 -2.56 -23.94 -36.50
CA ASN A 177 -2.80 -23.44 -37.84
C ASN A 177 -2.44 -24.50 -38.90
N PRO A 178 -3.24 -24.65 -39.98
CA PRO A 178 -2.98 -25.65 -41.02
C PRO A 178 -1.69 -25.38 -41.80
N TYR A 179 -1.27 -24.12 -41.87
CA TYR A 179 -0.01 -23.69 -42.46
C TYR A 179 0.77 -22.88 -41.42
N LEU A 180 1.78 -23.52 -40.83
CA LEU A 180 2.62 -22.91 -39.81
C LEU A 180 3.79 -22.15 -40.46
N ASN A 181 3.97 -20.87 -40.09
CA ASN A 181 5.16 -20.11 -40.46
C ASN A 181 6.30 -20.40 -39.46
N PRO A 182 7.41 -21.05 -39.88
CA PRO A 182 8.52 -21.41 -38.99
C PRO A 182 9.19 -20.20 -38.31
N ASP A 183 9.26 -19.05 -38.97
CA ASP A 183 9.88 -17.84 -38.40
C ASP A 183 9.03 -17.25 -37.28
N THR A 184 7.70 -17.33 -37.43
CA THR A 184 6.75 -16.89 -36.40
C THR A 184 6.82 -17.82 -35.19
N GLU A 185 6.89 -19.14 -35.40
CA GLU A 185 7.08 -20.11 -34.33
C GLU A 185 8.39 -19.87 -33.57
N LYS A 186 9.51 -19.75 -34.29
CA LYS A 186 10.82 -19.46 -33.71
C LYS A 186 10.83 -18.15 -32.91
N HIS A 187 10.10 -17.12 -33.34
CA HIS A 187 9.97 -15.89 -32.56
C HIS A 187 9.37 -16.17 -31.17
N TYR A 188 8.25 -16.89 -31.11
CA TYR A 188 7.58 -17.22 -29.86
C TYR A 188 8.44 -18.11 -28.95
N GLU A 189 9.11 -19.11 -29.50
CA GLU A 189 10.02 -19.97 -28.73
C GLU A 189 11.20 -19.19 -28.13
N ARG A 190 11.81 -18.29 -28.91
CA ARG A 190 12.87 -17.41 -28.41
C ARG A 190 12.36 -16.48 -27.30
N ARG A 191 11.18 -15.88 -27.48
CA ARG A 191 10.60 -15.01 -26.44
C ARG A 191 10.31 -15.78 -25.15
N LEU A 192 9.82 -17.01 -25.24
CA LEU A 192 9.60 -17.87 -24.06
C LEU A 192 10.92 -18.20 -23.34
N LYS A 193 11.97 -18.59 -24.08
CA LYS A 193 13.29 -18.84 -23.51
C LYS A 193 13.86 -17.59 -22.81
N GLN A 194 13.66 -16.42 -23.39
CA GLN A 194 14.10 -15.15 -22.81
C GLN A 194 13.35 -14.85 -21.51
N LEU A 195 12.01 -14.99 -21.49
CA LEU A 195 11.20 -14.81 -20.29
C LEU A 195 11.59 -15.78 -19.18
N GLU A 196 11.91 -17.04 -19.51
CA GLU A 196 12.41 -18.01 -18.53
C GLU A 196 13.74 -17.61 -17.89
N LYS A 197 14.62 -16.99 -18.68
CA LYS A 197 15.89 -16.47 -18.18
C LYS A 197 15.65 -15.29 -17.25
N GLU A 198 14.84 -14.32 -17.67
CA GLU A 198 14.49 -13.13 -16.88
C GLU A 198 13.83 -13.51 -15.54
N ILE A 199 12.92 -14.49 -15.54
CA ILE A 199 12.30 -15.03 -14.32
C ILE A 199 13.36 -15.57 -13.37
N LYS A 200 14.28 -16.41 -13.84
CA LYS A 200 15.36 -16.96 -13.01
C LYS A 200 16.27 -15.86 -12.46
N GLU A 201 16.56 -14.84 -13.25
CA GLU A 201 17.37 -13.68 -12.82
C GLU A 201 16.67 -12.88 -11.70
N VAL A 202 15.33 -12.73 -11.74
CA VAL A 202 14.55 -12.14 -10.65
C VAL A 202 14.59 -13.05 -9.41
N GLU A 203 14.31 -14.35 -9.57
CA GLU A 203 14.31 -15.32 -8.46
C GLU A 203 15.64 -15.36 -7.71
N LEU A 204 16.78 -15.20 -8.41
CA LEU A 204 18.11 -15.12 -7.79
C LEU A 204 18.38 -13.83 -7.01
N ARG A 205 17.62 -12.75 -7.26
CA ARG A 205 17.72 -11.48 -6.53
C ARG A 205 16.89 -11.48 -5.24
N LEU A 206 15.75 -12.17 -5.22
CA LEU A 206 14.81 -12.16 -4.09
C LEU A 206 15.43 -12.51 -2.73
N PRO A 207 16.32 -13.53 -2.59
CA PRO A 207 16.91 -13.86 -1.29
C PRO A 207 17.80 -12.77 -0.72
N LYS A 208 18.36 -11.90 -1.57
CA LYS A 208 19.29 -10.82 -1.16
C LYS A 208 18.57 -9.65 -0.48
N LEU A 209 17.25 -9.57 -0.65
CA LEU A 209 16.38 -8.54 -0.07
C LEU A 209 15.71 -8.99 1.23
N GLN A 210 16.09 -10.16 1.76
CA GLN A 210 15.51 -10.75 2.96
C GLN A 210 16.53 -10.75 4.09
N ASP A 211 16.28 -9.96 5.13
CA ASP A 211 17.07 -10.00 6.35
C ASP A 211 16.74 -11.23 7.22
N GLU A 212 17.46 -11.41 8.33
CA GLU A 212 17.27 -12.55 9.22
C GLU A 212 15.91 -12.55 9.93
N GLU A 213 15.32 -11.39 10.19
CA GLU A 213 13.98 -11.30 10.77
C GLU A 213 12.93 -11.76 9.75
N PHE A 214 13.04 -11.26 8.53
CA PHE A 214 12.19 -11.60 7.40
C PHE A 214 12.21 -13.11 7.14
N LYS A 215 13.40 -13.72 7.09
CA LYS A 215 13.55 -15.18 6.90
C LYS A 215 12.86 -15.97 8.00
N LYS A 216 12.98 -15.55 9.26
CA LYS A 216 12.33 -16.21 10.41
C LYS A 216 10.81 -16.15 10.28
N VAL A 217 10.24 -14.98 10.00
CA VAL A 217 8.78 -14.83 9.85
C VAL A 217 8.29 -15.61 8.62
N LYS A 218 9.01 -15.55 7.51
CA LYS A 218 8.69 -16.33 6.30
C LYS A 218 8.66 -17.83 6.58
N TYR A 219 9.64 -18.35 7.32
CA TYR A 219 9.67 -19.76 7.72
C TYR A 219 8.43 -20.17 8.52
N LEU A 220 7.97 -19.31 9.45
CA LEU A 220 6.74 -19.55 10.20
C LEU A 220 5.51 -19.57 9.28
N ILE A 221 5.42 -18.66 8.29
CA ILE A 221 4.34 -18.66 7.31
C ILE A 221 4.33 -19.98 6.51
N GLN A 222 5.50 -20.43 6.06
CA GLN A 222 5.66 -21.65 5.26
C GLN A 222 5.37 -22.94 6.04
N SER A 223 5.33 -22.88 7.38
CA SER A 223 4.91 -24.01 8.21
C SER A 223 3.42 -24.35 8.06
N VAL A 224 2.61 -23.42 7.53
CA VAL A 224 1.20 -23.67 7.22
C VAL A 224 1.09 -24.45 5.91
N SER A 225 0.45 -25.62 5.99
CA SER A 225 0.23 -26.49 4.83
C SER A 225 -0.44 -25.73 3.68
N GLY A 226 0.17 -25.81 2.49
CA GLY A 226 -0.31 -25.14 1.28
C GLY A 226 0.28 -23.75 1.04
N ILE A 227 1.08 -23.19 1.96
CA ILE A 227 1.75 -21.89 1.75
C ILE A 227 3.21 -22.10 1.28
N GLY A 228 3.47 -21.84 0.01
CA GLY A 228 4.81 -21.91 -0.58
C GLY A 228 5.60 -20.60 -0.52
N GLU A 229 6.84 -20.62 -1.02
CA GLU A 229 7.75 -19.46 -1.11
C GLU A 229 7.06 -18.22 -1.67
N LYS A 230 6.47 -18.32 -2.86
CA LYS A 230 5.84 -17.19 -3.53
C LYS A 230 4.74 -16.52 -2.69
N THR A 231 3.80 -17.31 -2.19
CA THR A 231 2.70 -16.82 -1.36
C THR A 231 3.23 -16.23 -0.04
N SER A 232 4.25 -16.85 0.55
CA SER A 232 4.87 -16.31 1.76
C SER A 232 5.52 -14.95 1.52
N LEU A 233 6.23 -14.76 0.41
CA LEU A 233 6.82 -13.48 0.03
C LEU A 233 5.76 -12.40 -0.19
N GLN A 234 4.68 -12.72 -0.89
CA GLN A 234 3.55 -11.79 -1.11
C GLN A 234 2.88 -11.38 0.20
N LEU A 235 2.65 -12.32 1.12
CA LEU A 235 2.10 -12.02 2.44
C LEU A 235 3.05 -11.13 3.24
N MET A 236 4.34 -11.43 3.21
CA MET A 236 5.37 -10.63 3.90
C MET A 236 5.42 -9.19 3.39
N THR A 237 5.43 -8.96 2.06
CA THR A 237 5.51 -7.59 1.51
C THR A 237 4.20 -6.80 1.64
N ALA A 238 3.06 -7.48 1.56
CA ALA A 238 1.75 -6.84 1.75
C ALA A 238 1.54 -6.39 3.20
N THR A 239 2.13 -7.11 4.16
CA THR A 239 1.88 -6.88 5.60
C THR A 239 3.05 -6.23 6.34
N SER A 240 4.15 -5.96 5.64
CA SER A 240 5.42 -5.55 6.23
C SER A 240 5.89 -6.53 7.32
N GLY A 241 5.77 -7.83 7.05
CA GLY A 241 6.06 -8.88 8.04
C GLY A 241 5.09 -8.89 9.23
N PHE A 242 3.82 -8.58 8.99
CA PHE A 242 2.74 -8.43 9.98
C PHE A 242 2.92 -7.32 11.02
N LYS A 243 3.97 -6.49 10.92
CA LYS A 243 4.27 -5.42 11.88
C LYS A 243 3.19 -4.34 11.98
N ASN A 244 2.39 -4.19 10.93
CA ASN A 244 1.33 -3.17 10.85
C ASN A 244 -0.03 -3.65 11.43
N PHE A 245 -0.09 -4.81 12.08
CA PHE A 245 -1.34 -5.39 12.56
C PHE A 245 -1.28 -5.82 14.01
N ASP A 246 -2.18 -5.27 14.84
CA ASP A 246 -2.30 -5.66 16.25
C ASP A 246 -3.07 -6.97 16.46
N SER A 247 -3.75 -7.49 15.43
CA SER A 247 -4.56 -8.72 15.55
C SER A 247 -4.79 -9.44 14.22
N ALA A 248 -5.07 -10.73 14.28
CA ALA A 248 -5.50 -11.49 13.11
C ALA A 248 -6.80 -10.93 12.48
N LYS A 249 -7.70 -10.34 13.27
CA LYS A 249 -8.95 -9.75 12.77
C LYS A 249 -8.69 -8.51 11.90
N SER A 250 -7.75 -7.64 12.29
CA SER A 250 -7.40 -6.47 11.48
C SER A 250 -6.72 -6.87 10.19
N LEU A 251 -5.89 -7.92 10.21
CA LEU A 251 -5.28 -8.51 9.01
C LEU A 251 -6.33 -9.07 8.03
N VAL A 252 -7.28 -9.87 8.54
CA VAL A 252 -8.36 -10.44 7.71
C VAL A 252 -9.23 -9.33 7.09
N LYS A 253 -9.52 -8.26 7.85
CA LYS A 253 -10.23 -7.08 7.35
C LYS A 253 -9.43 -6.34 6.26
N TYR A 254 -8.12 -6.21 6.41
CA TYR A 254 -7.24 -5.57 5.42
C TYR A 254 -7.29 -6.27 4.07
N PHE A 255 -7.25 -7.61 4.05
CA PHE A 255 -7.43 -8.39 2.83
C PHE A 255 -8.88 -8.48 2.34
N GLY A 256 -9.84 -7.87 3.04
CA GLY A 256 -11.25 -7.91 2.68
C GLY A 256 -11.89 -9.29 2.83
N LEU A 257 -11.26 -10.21 3.56
CA LEU A 257 -11.70 -11.59 3.77
C LEU A 257 -12.66 -11.73 4.95
N ALA A 258 -12.93 -10.64 5.67
CA ALA A 258 -13.90 -10.64 6.76
C ALA A 258 -15.33 -10.76 6.19
N PRO A 259 -16.09 -11.83 6.51
CA PRO A 259 -17.45 -11.97 6.05
C PRO A 259 -18.29 -10.78 6.53
N ARG A 260 -19.04 -10.19 5.60
CA ARG A 260 -20.01 -9.14 5.92
C ARG A 260 -21.34 -9.82 6.21
N ILE A 261 -21.96 -9.46 7.33
CA ILE A 261 -23.37 -9.78 7.55
C ILE A 261 -24.14 -8.92 6.54
N TYR A 262 -24.83 -9.58 5.61
CA TYR A 262 -25.82 -8.98 4.72
C TYR A 262 -27.20 -9.18 5.34
#